data_AF-A0A4Q3UFU3-F1
#
_entry.id   AF-A0A4Q3UFU3-F1
#
_cell.length_a   1.000
_cell.length_b   1.000
_cell.length_c   1.000
_cell.angle_alpha   90.00
_cell.angle_beta   90.00
_cell.angle_gamma   90.00
#
_symmetry.space_group_name_H-M   'P 1'
#
loop_
_entity.id
_entity.type
_entity.pdbx_description
1 polymer ?
#
loop_
_entity_poly.entity_id
_entity_poly.type
_entity_poly.pdbx_seq_one_letter_code
_entity_poly.pdbx_strand_id
1 'polypeptide(L)' 'MENDQMAARRAINIGLTDAQRSDIAGGLSKLLADSYTLYLMTHNFHWNVTGPMFNTLHVMFMQQYTEQWTALD' A
#
# COMPACT_ATOMS: atom_id res chain seq x y z
N MET A 1 -4.52 10.62 -43.47
CA MET A 1 -4.49 11.34 -42.18
C MET A 1 -5.74 10.98 -41.35
N GLU A 2 -6.06 9.70 -41.22
CA GLU A 2 -7.33 9.24 -40.64
C GLU A 2 -7.12 8.16 -39.57
N ASN A 3 -5.87 7.86 -39.22
CA ASN A 3 -5.51 6.79 -38.29
C ASN A 3 -4.85 7.27 -36.99
N ASP A 4 -4.60 8.59 -36.86
CA ASP A 4 -4.08 9.19 -35.62
C ASP A 4 -5.17 9.37 -34.54
N GLN A 5 -6.45 9.29 -34.92
CA GLN A 5 -7.58 9.46 -34.01
C GLN A 5 -8.05 8.17 -33.33
N MET A 6 -7.63 6.99 -33.80
CA MET A 6 -7.99 5.70 -33.20
C MET A 6 -7.16 5.36 -31.94
N ALA A 7 -6.04 6.06 -31.73
CA ALA A 7 -5.08 5.80 -30.65
C ALA A 7 -5.21 6.72 -29.44
N ALA A 8 -6.17 7.67 -29.44
CA ALA A 8 -6.57 8.35 -28.22
C ALA A 8 -7.35 7.36 -27.35
N ARG A 9 -6.61 6.44 -26.72
CA ARG A 9 -7.01 5.58 -25.59
C ARG A 9 -8.13 6.30 -24.85
N ARG A 10 -9.36 5.75 -24.87
CA ARG A 10 -10.53 6.32 -24.19
C ARG A 10 -10.06 6.98 -22.90
N ALA A 11 -10.03 8.31 -22.89
CA ALA A 11 -9.53 9.05 -21.75
C ALA A 11 -10.37 8.62 -20.54
N ILE A 12 -9.71 8.17 -19.47
CA ILE A 12 -10.41 7.70 -18.27
C ILE A 12 -11.13 8.90 -17.67
N ASN A 13 -12.44 8.97 -17.89
CA ASN A 13 -13.30 10.02 -17.38
C ASN A 13 -14.06 9.50 -16.16
N ILE A 14 -13.46 9.72 -14.99
CA ILE A 14 -14.02 9.37 -13.68
C ILE A 14 -14.44 10.63 -12.89
N GLY A 15 -14.68 11.75 -13.58
CA GLY A 15 -15.03 13.03 -12.96
C GLY A 15 -13.87 13.77 -12.28
N LEU A 16 -12.62 13.39 -12.57
CA LEU A 16 -11.41 14.00 -12.03
C LEU A 16 -10.54 14.60 -13.15
N THR A 17 -9.99 15.78 -12.91
CA THR A 17 -8.99 16.40 -13.80
C THR A 17 -7.66 15.64 -13.75
N ASP A 18 -6.81 15.85 -14.75
CA ASP A 18 -5.50 15.20 -14.83
C ASP A 18 -4.62 15.55 -13.61
N ALA A 19 -4.67 16.79 -13.14
CA ALA A 19 -3.97 17.23 -11.93
C ALA A 19 -4.49 16.50 -10.68
N GLN A 20 -5.82 16.42 -10.50
CA GLN A 20 -6.40 15.68 -9.37
C GLN A 20 -6.02 14.19 -9.39
N ARG A 21 -6.02 13.56 -10.57
CA ARG A 21 -5.59 12.16 -10.70
C ARG A 21 -4.12 11.99 -10.36
N SER A 22 -3.25 12.92 -10.78
CA SER A 22 -1.83 12.90 -10.44
C SER A 22 -1.60 13.03 -8.94
N ASP A 23 -2.26 13.99 -8.29
CA ASP A 23 -2.11 14.22 -6.84
C ASP A 23 -2.61 13.03 -6.01
N ILE A 24 -3.76 12.46 -6.39
CA ILE A 24 -4.32 11.27 -5.73
C ILE A 24 -3.40 10.06 -5.94
N ALA A 25 -2.92 9.84 -7.16
CA ALA A 25 -2.00 8.73 -7.43
C ALA A 25 -0.70 8.85 -6.63
N GLY A 26 -0.16 10.07 -6.50
CA GLY A 26 1.00 10.35 -5.66
C GLY A 26 0.73 10.07 -4.18
N GLY A 27 -0.40 10.53 -3.66
CA GLY A 27 -0.83 10.27 -2.28
C GLY A 27 -1.00 8.78 -1.98
N LEU A 28 -1.68 8.05 -2.86
CA LEU A 28 -1.87 6.60 -2.75
C LEU A 28 -0.54 5.84 -2.84
N SER A 29 0.38 6.27 -3.71
CA SER A 29 1.71 5.65 -3.81
C SER A 29 2.51 5.79 -2.51
N LYS A 30 2.47 6.98 -1.89
CA LYS A 30 3.10 7.21 -0.59
C LYS A 30 2.46 6.37 0.51
N LEU A 31 1.13 6.39 0.60
CA LEU A 31 0.39 5.60 1.58
C LEU A 31 0.71 4.10 1.45
N LEU A 32 0.74 3.58 0.22
CA LEU A 32 1.08 2.19 -0.06
C LEU A 32 2.50 1.86 0.42
N ALA A 33 3.48 2.71 0.12
CA ALA A 33 4.87 2.52 0.54
C ALA A 33 5.02 2.53 2.07
N ASP A 34 4.37 3.49 2.74
CA ASP A 34 4.41 3.60 4.20
C ASP A 34 3.72 2.38 4.87
N SER A 35 2.58 1.94 4.34
CA SER A 35 1.86 0.75 4.83
C SER A 35 2.66 -0.54 4.66
N TYR A 36 3.30 -0.75 3.51
CA TYR A 36 4.19 -1.91 3.31
C TYR A 36 5.41 -1.86 4.24
N THR A 37 5.95 -0.67 4.48
CA THR A 37 7.07 -0.49 5.41
C THR A 37 6.67 -0.93 6.81
N LEU A 38 5.51 -0.50 7.31
CA LEU A 38 4.99 -0.91 8.62
C LEU A 38 4.72 -2.42 8.68
N TYR A 39 4.16 -3.00 7.62
CA TYR A 39 3.94 -4.44 7.52
C TYR A 39 5.27 -5.20 7.67
N LEU A 40 6.29 -4.82 6.91
CA LEU A 40 7.61 -5.45 6.97
C LEU A 40 8.28 -5.28 8.34
N MET A 41 8.12 -4.12 8.98
CA MET A 41 8.64 -3.87 10.33
C MET A 41 7.99 -4.78 11.36
N THR A 42 6.65 -4.87 11.37
CA THR A 42 5.92 -5.73 12.31
C THR A 42 6.22 -7.21 12.08
N HIS A 43 6.38 -7.62 10.82
CA HIS A 43 6.85 -8.96 10.48
C HIS A 43 8.27 -9.24 10.97
N ASN A 44 9.19 -8.28 10.79
CA ASN A 44 10.56 -8.39 11.31
C ASN A 44 10.58 -8.52 12.84
N PHE A 45 9.78 -7.71 13.55
CA PHE A 45 9.70 -7.77 15.00
C PHE A 45 9.12 -9.09 15.49
N HIS A 46 8.12 -9.65 14.81
CA HIS A 46 7.58 -10.97 15.17
C HIS A 46 8.67 -12.05 15.18
N TRP A 47 9.53 -12.10 14.17
CA TRP A 47 10.57 -13.14 14.09
C TRP A 47 11.82 -12.86 14.93
N ASN A 48 12.11 -11.59 15.23
CA ASN A 48 13.38 -11.22 15.87
C ASN A 48 13.24 -10.73 17.32
N VAL A 49 12.02 -10.58 17.85
CA VAL A 49 11.81 -10.16 19.26
C VAL A 49 12.38 -11.21 20.23
N THR A 50 12.98 -10.74 21.31
CA THR A 50 13.54 -11.57 22.40
C THR A 50 13.27 -10.94 23.77
N GLY A 51 13.53 -11.66 24.86
CA GLY A 51 13.44 -11.14 26.24
C GLY A 51 12.19 -11.57 27.02
N PRO A 52 11.99 -11.02 28.25
CA PRO A 52 10.97 -11.49 29.19
C PRO A 52 9.51 -11.41 28.69
N MET A 53 9.24 -10.55 27.71
CA MET A 53 7.92 -10.37 27.10
C MET A 53 7.78 -11.07 25.74
N PHE A 54 8.67 -12.02 25.42
CA PHE A 54 8.74 -12.67 24.10
C PHE A 54 7.37 -13.12 23.60
N ASN A 55 6.64 -13.95 24.35
CA ASN A 55 5.39 -14.52 23.88
C ASN A 55 4.32 -13.45 23.60
N THR A 56 4.13 -12.51 24.53
CA THR A 56 3.16 -11.42 24.39
C THR A 56 3.45 -10.56 23.16
N LEU A 57 4.69 -10.12 23.00
CA LEU A 57 5.07 -9.26 21.86
C LEU A 57 5.07 -10.03 20.54
N HIS A 58 5.54 -11.28 20.54
CA HIS A 58 5.55 -12.15 19.36
C HIS A 58 4.13 -12.35 18.79
N VAL A 59 3.15 -12.63 19.65
CA VAL A 59 1.75 -12.78 19.24
C VAL A 59 1.14 -11.44 18.83
N MET A 60 1.43 -10.35 19.55
CA MET A 60 0.94 -9.00 19.20
C MET A 60 1.41 -8.59 17.79
N PHE A 61 2.69 -8.77 17.46
CA PHE A 61 3.21 -8.42 16.13
C PHE A 61 2.60 -9.29 15.03
N MET A 62 2.30 -10.57 15.31
CA MET A 62 1.60 -11.45 14.37
C MET A 62 0.21 -10.95 14.03
N GLN A 63 -0.56 -10.57 15.04
CA GLN A 63 -1.88 -10.00 14.83
C GLN A 63 -1.77 -8.76 13.94
N GLN A 64 -0.85 -7.85 14.26
CA GLN A 64 -0.66 -6.61 13.51
C GLN A 64 -0.28 -6.84 12.05
N TYR A 65 0.71 -7.68 11.74
CA TYR A 65 1.11 -7.88 10.34
C TYR A 65 0.05 -8.66 9.56
N THR A 66 -0.75 -9.50 10.22
CA THR A 66 -1.85 -10.24 9.58
C THR A 66 -2.99 -9.30 9.19
N GLU A 67 -3.40 -8.41 10.10
CA GLU A 67 -4.40 -7.37 9.79
C GLU A 67 -3.91 -6.44 8.68
N GLN A 68 -2.64 -6.02 8.71
CA GLN A 68 -2.04 -5.21 7.65
C GLN A 68 -1.99 -5.94 6.31
N TRP A 69 -1.66 -7.23 6.29
CA TRP A 69 -1.67 -8.03 5.07
C TRP A 69 -3.05 -8.03 4.42
N THR A 70 -4.11 -8.28 5.19
CA THR A 70 -5.49 -8.23 4.70
C THR A 70 -5.89 -6.85 4.17
N ALA A 71 -5.29 -5.77 4.69
CA ALA A 71 -5.56 -4.41 4.21
C ALA A 71 -4.73 -4.03 2.97
N LEU A 72 -3.64 -4.74 2.68
CA LEU A 72 -2.72 -4.47 1.57
C LEU A 72 -3.06 -5.27 0.30
N ASP A 73 -3.60 -6.47 0.44
CA ASP A 73 -4.07 -7.34 -0.66
C ASP A 73 -5.35 -6.81 -1.33
#